data_AF-A0A9E2MLD9-F1
#
_entry.id   AF-A0A9E2MLD9-F1
#
_cell.length_a   1.000
_cell.length_b   1.000
_cell.length_c   1.000
_cell.angle_alpha   90.00
_cell.angle_beta   90.00
_cell.angle_gamma   90.00
#
_symmetry.space_group_name_H-M   'P 1'
#
loop_
_entity.id
_entity.type
_entity.pdbx_description
1 polymer ?
#
loop_
_entity_poly.entity_id
_entity_poly.type
_entity_poly.pdbx_seq_one_letter_code
_entity_poly.pdbx_strand_id
1 'polypeptide(L)'
;MYIKRKILDYLKNTLKKEPAIILIGTRQVGKTTLIKKMEDDLRKESKSTLYFNLELPSSLELFSAGVEGFLEYLKAQGISLNSSFSEYIYIFIDEFQYINNAGKFLKALIDNFQQIKIVASGSSSVEIQKSLKESLVGRKRIINKYSLDFLEFLYFNQIKEAEY
;
A
#
# COMPACT_ATOMS: atom_id res chain seq x y z
N MET A 1 2.09 -19.72 11.00
CA MET A 1 1.96 -18.40 11.67
C MET A 1 3.27 -17.60 11.72
N TYR A 2 4.43 -18.24 11.90
CA TYR A 2 5.76 -17.61 11.99
C TYR A 2 6.19 -16.83 10.72
N ILE A 3 5.89 -17.32 9.53
CA ILE A 3 6.26 -16.68 8.25
C ILE A 3 5.48 -15.37 8.01
N LYS A 4 4.17 -15.34 8.33
CA LYS A 4 3.36 -14.10 8.30
C LYS A 4 3.91 -13.02 9.23
N ARG A 5 4.60 -13.41 10.31
CA ARG A 5 5.25 -12.47 11.23
C ARG A 5 6.53 -11.90 10.60
N LYS A 6 7.37 -12.75 10.00
CA LYS A 6 8.61 -12.32 9.30
C LYS A 6 8.37 -11.31 8.17
N ILE A 7 7.38 -11.56 7.30
CA ILE A 7 7.06 -10.63 6.20
C ILE A 7 6.55 -9.29 6.75
N LEU A 8 5.71 -9.32 7.80
CA LEU A 8 5.19 -8.11 8.42
C LEU A 8 6.30 -7.28 9.06
N ASP A 9 7.23 -7.93 9.77
CA ASP A 9 8.38 -7.28 10.40
C ASP A 9 9.31 -6.65 9.34
N TYR A 10 9.55 -7.37 8.23
CA TYR A 10 10.28 -6.83 7.09
C TYR A 10 9.60 -5.58 6.53
N LEU A 11 8.30 -5.65 6.24
CA LEU A 11 7.52 -4.53 5.69
C LEU A 11 7.52 -3.31 6.62
N LYS A 12 7.36 -3.51 7.93
CA LYS A 12 7.44 -2.43 8.92
C LYS A 12 8.80 -1.75 8.92
N ASN A 13 9.88 -2.53 8.88
CA ASN A 13 11.23 -1.98 8.82
C ASN A 13 11.51 -1.25 7.51
N THR A 14 10.97 -1.75 6.39
CA THR A 14 11.03 -1.05 5.10
C THR A 14 10.28 0.29 5.14
N LEU A 15 9.09 0.32 5.75
CA LEU A 15 8.24 1.53 5.79
C LEU A 15 8.89 2.69 6.55
N LYS A 16 9.73 2.38 7.54
CA LYS A 16 10.54 3.38 8.25
C LYS A 16 11.53 4.09 7.30
N LYS A 17 12.13 3.35 6.37
CA LYS A 17 13.21 3.84 5.50
C LYS A 17 12.71 4.42 4.17
N GLU A 18 11.59 3.91 3.68
CA GLU A 18 11.13 4.14 2.32
C GLU A 18 9.83 4.95 2.34
N PRO A 19 9.61 5.89 1.40
CA PRO A 19 8.38 6.67 1.37
C PRO A 19 7.20 5.85 0.84
N ALA A 20 7.45 4.80 0.06
CA ALA A 20 6.41 3.92 -0.47
C ALA A 20 6.82 2.44 -0.49
N ILE A 21 5.87 1.59 -0.13
CA ILE A 21 5.90 0.13 -0.34
C ILE A 21 4.79 -0.24 -1.31
N ILE A 22 5.12 -0.95 -2.38
CA ILE A 22 4.13 -1.44 -3.35
C ILE A 22 4.14 -2.97 -3.35
N LEU A 23 3.01 -3.57 -2.96
CA LEU A 23 2.75 -5.00 -2.92
C LEU A 23 2.03 -5.45 -4.19
N ILE A 24 2.74 -6.16 -5.06
CA ILE A 24 2.22 -6.58 -6.37
C ILE A 24 2.10 -8.11 -6.39
N GLY A 25 0.96 -8.66 -6.83
CA GLY A 25 0.81 -10.11 -6.98
C GLY A 25 -0.56 -10.50 -7.50
N THR A 26 -0.78 -11.79 -7.76
CA THR A 26 -2.07 -12.32 -8.22
C THR A 26 -3.20 -12.07 -7.20
N ARG A 27 -4.47 -12.14 -7.64
CA ARG A 27 -5.62 -12.02 -6.75
C ARG A 27 -5.61 -13.15 -5.71
N GLN A 28 -6.25 -12.93 -4.55
CA GLN A 28 -6.45 -13.92 -3.48
C GLN A 28 -5.19 -14.43 -2.74
N VAL A 29 -4.02 -13.84 -2.97
CA VAL A 29 -2.79 -14.19 -2.21
C VAL A 29 -2.69 -13.53 -0.83
N GLY A 30 -3.76 -12.88 -0.33
CA GLY A 30 -3.79 -12.22 0.98
C GLY A 30 -3.03 -10.89 1.06
N LYS A 31 -3.01 -10.09 -0.02
CA LYS A 31 -2.42 -8.73 -0.03
C LYS A 31 -3.22 -7.78 0.86
N THR A 32 -4.54 -7.73 0.66
CA THR A 32 -5.48 -6.96 1.48
C THR A 32 -5.35 -7.27 2.97
N THR A 33 -5.28 -8.56 3.32
CA THR A 33 -5.10 -9.00 4.71
C THR A 33 -3.80 -8.48 5.32
N LEU A 34 -2.72 -8.45 4.52
CA LEU A 34 -1.41 -7.98 4.98
C LEU A 34 -1.41 -6.46 5.18
N ILE A 35 -1.99 -5.71 4.25
CA ILE A 35 -2.12 -4.25 4.37
C ILE A 35 -2.98 -3.87 5.58
N LYS A 36 -4.16 -4.47 5.75
CA LYS A 36 -5.04 -4.20 6.91
C LYS A 36 -4.34 -4.50 8.23
N LYS A 37 -3.54 -5.58 8.29
CA LYS A 37 -2.73 -5.90 9.46
C LYS A 37 -1.68 -4.83 9.76
N MET A 38 -1.00 -4.31 8.73
CA MET A 38 -0.04 -3.21 8.89
C MET A 38 -0.72 -1.94 9.40
N GLU A 39 -1.88 -1.60 8.85
CA GLU A 39 -2.69 -0.46 9.27
C GLU A 39 -3.13 -0.60 10.74
N ASP A 40 -3.70 -1.76 11.11
CA ASP A 40 -4.11 -2.05 12.49
C ASP A 40 -2.95 -1.92 13.48
N ASP A 41 -1.76 -2.38 13.11
CA ASP A 41 -0.59 -2.30 13.98
C ASP A 41 -0.11 -0.84 14.15
N LEU A 42 -0.09 -0.04 13.08
CA LEU A 42 0.23 1.39 13.17
C LEU A 42 -0.81 2.17 13.96
N ARG A 43 -2.10 1.84 13.80
CA ARG A 43 -3.19 2.46 14.55
C ARG A 43 -3.08 2.17 16.05
N LYS A 44 -2.64 0.96 16.44
CA LYS A 44 -2.34 0.62 17.84
C LYS A 44 -1.14 1.38 18.39
N GLU A 45 -0.22 1.80 17.54
CA GLU A 45 0.89 2.70 17.87
C GLU A 45 0.49 4.19 17.82
N SER A 46 -0.83 4.47 17.77
CA SER A 46 -1.41 5.82 17.70
C SER A 46 -0.96 6.64 16.49
N LYS A 47 -0.58 5.98 15.39
CA LYS A 47 -0.19 6.66 14.15
C LYS A 47 -1.42 7.03 13.31
N SER A 48 -1.31 8.13 12.58
CA SER A 48 -2.34 8.58 11.65
C SER A 48 -2.37 7.68 10.42
N THR A 49 -3.46 6.94 10.24
CA THR A 49 -3.63 5.98 9.14
C THR A 49 -4.89 6.28 8.35
N LEU A 50 -4.82 6.16 7.02
CA LEU A 50 -5.98 6.20 6.13
C LEU A 50 -5.95 4.97 5.23
N TYR A 51 -7.09 4.30 5.08
CA TYR A 51 -7.24 3.11 4.23
C TYR A 51 -8.26 3.36 3.14
N PHE A 52 -7.88 3.07 1.90
CA PHE A 52 -8.71 3.21 0.71
C PHE A 52 -8.77 1.89 -0.05
N ASN A 53 -9.97 1.41 -0.33
CA ASN A 53 -10.17 0.27 -1.24
C ASN A 53 -10.73 0.80 -2.56
N LEU A 54 -9.94 0.76 -3.62
CA LEU A 54 -10.33 1.36 -4.90
C LEU A 54 -11.32 0.54 -5.71
N GLU A 55 -11.72 -0.63 -5.23
CA GLU A 55 -12.93 -1.30 -5.74
C GLU A 55 -14.22 -0.61 -5.28
N LEU A 56 -14.15 0.21 -4.22
CA LEU A 56 -15.29 1.00 -3.75
C LEU A 56 -15.40 2.31 -4.56
N PRO A 57 -16.58 2.63 -5.13
CA PRO A 57 -16.76 3.84 -5.95
C PRO A 57 -16.35 5.14 -5.26
N SER A 58 -16.67 5.30 -3.97
CA SER A 58 -16.34 6.51 -3.20
C SER A 58 -14.83 6.72 -3.05
N SER A 59 -14.07 5.64 -2.89
CA SER A 59 -12.61 5.73 -2.87
C SER A 59 -12.09 6.02 -4.28
N LEU A 60 -12.61 5.34 -5.30
CA LEU A 60 -12.14 5.57 -6.67
C LEU A 60 -12.38 7.02 -7.15
N GLU A 61 -13.52 7.60 -6.81
CA GLU A 61 -13.87 8.99 -7.17
C GLU A 61 -12.86 9.98 -6.59
N LEU A 62 -12.49 9.81 -5.32
CA LEU A 62 -11.49 10.65 -4.66
C LEU A 62 -10.14 10.65 -5.39
N PHE A 63 -9.67 9.47 -5.81
CA PHE A 63 -8.39 9.35 -6.51
C PHE A 63 -8.48 9.81 -7.97
N SER A 64 -9.67 9.72 -8.56
CA SER A 64 -9.94 10.20 -9.93
C SER A 64 -9.89 11.73 -10.02
N ALA A 65 -10.15 12.44 -8.91
CA ALA A 65 -9.98 13.88 -8.79
C ALA A 65 -8.51 14.34 -8.78
N GLY A 66 -7.56 13.41 -8.88
CA GLY A 66 -6.13 13.72 -8.93
C GLY A 66 -5.54 14.06 -7.57
N VAL A 67 -4.30 14.58 -7.59
CA VAL A 67 -3.55 14.88 -6.37
C VAL A 67 -4.22 16.02 -5.61
N GLU A 68 -4.72 17.03 -6.32
CA GLU A 68 -5.39 18.19 -5.76
C GLU A 68 -6.65 17.79 -4.98
N GLY A 69 -7.52 16.98 -5.57
CA GLY A 69 -8.72 16.47 -4.90
C GLY A 69 -8.39 15.59 -3.69
N PHE A 70 -7.34 14.77 -3.79
CA PHE A 70 -6.88 13.98 -2.64
C PHE A 70 -6.37 14.86 -1.49
N LEU A 71 -5.63 15.94 -1.79
CA LEU A 71 -5.15 16.89 -0.77
C LEU A 71 -6.29 17.68 -0.14
N GLU A 72 -7.31 18.05 -0.92
CA GLU A 72 -8.51 18.70 -0.39
C GLU A 72 -9.25 17.79 0.60
N TYR A 73 -9.39 16.51 0.27
CA TYR A 73 -9.93 15.52 1.19
C TYR A 73 -9.12 15.44 2.49
N LEU A 74 -7.78 15.37 2.42
CA LEU A 74 -6.94 15.34 3.62
C LEU A 74 -7.17 16.59 4.49
N LYS A 75 -7.24 17.78 3.88
CA LYS A 75 -7.56 19.02 4.61
C LYS A 75 -8.94 18.97 5.26
N ALA A 76 -9.95 18.44 4.57
CA ALA A 76 -11.29 18.27 5.12
C ALA A 76 -11.32 17.29 6.31
N GLN A 77 -10.40 16.32 6.35
CA GLN A 77 -10.18 15.45 7.52
C GLN A 77 -9.35 16.10 8.63
N GLY A 78 -9.00 17.39 8.51
CA GLY A 78 -8.17 18.11 9.46
C GLY A 78 -6.67 17.77 9.37
N ILE A 79 -6.24 17.12 8.29
CA ILE A 79 -4.85 16.70 8.10
C ILE A 79 -4.09 17.82 7.37
N SER A 80 -3.06 18.36 8.03
CA SER A 80 -2.19 19.41 7.46
C SER A 80 -0.82 18.84 7.14
N LEU A 81 -0.41 19.00 5.87
CA LEU A 81 0.89 18.54 5.34
C LEU A 81 1.96 19.64 5.36
N ASN A 82 1.69 20.79 5.98
CA ASN A 82 2.54 21.98 5.85
C ASN A 82 3.43 22.26 7.07
N SER A 83 3.46 21.39 8.09
CA SER A 83 4.28 21.61 9.28
C SER A 83 5.57 20.79 9.26
N SER A 84 6.70 21.43 9.55
CA SER A 84 8.03 20.79 9.69
C SER A 84 8.11 19.80 10.86
N PHE A 85 7.06 19.68 11.68
CA PHE A 85 6.99 18.85 12.88
C PHE A 85 5.78 17.89 12.88
N SER A 86 5.09 17.68 11.75
CA SER A 86 3.97 16.72 11.70
C SER A 86 4.48 15.27 11.71
N GLU A 87 3.81 14.42 12.48
CA GLU A 87 3.98 12.98 12.37
C GLU A 87 3.62 12.48 10.95
N TYR A 88 4.20 11.34 10.56
CA TYR A 88 3.86 10.71 9.29
C TYR A 88 2.37 10.33 9.24
N ILE A 89 1.77 10.54 8.07
CA ILE A 89 0.45 10.03 7.71
C ILE A 89 0.67 8.81 6.81
N TYR A 90 0.14 7.68 7.25
CA TYR A 90 0.27 6.40 6.56
C TYR A 90 -0.97 6.15 5.71
N ILE A 91 -0.79 6.17 4.40
CA ILE A 91 -1.86 5.99 3.42
C ILE A 91 -1.76 4.58 2.86
N PHE A 92 -2.80 3.80 3.10
CA PHE A 92 -2.97 2.44 2.62
C PHE A 92 -3.93 2.42 1.43
N ILE A 93 -3.50 1.88 0.29
CA ILE A 93 -4.27 1.87 -0.95
C ILE A 93 -4.38 0.44 -1.45
N ASP A 94 -5.58 -0.13 -1.39
CA ASP A 94 -5.86 -1.45 -1.95
C ASP A 94 -6.35 -1.35 -3.40
N GLU A 95 -5.96 -2.33 -4.21
CA GLU A 95 -6.15 -2.39 -5.66
C GLU A 95 -5.77 -1.07 -6.38
N PHE A 96 -4.58 -0.54 -6.10
CA PHE A 96 -4.09 0.76 -6.63
C PHE A 96 -4.14 0.88 -8.16
N GLN A 97 -4.18 -0.26 -8.88
CA GLN A 97 -4.21 -0.24 -10.33
C GLN A 97 -5.48 0.37 -10.93
N TYR A 98 -6.53 0.57 -10.13
CA TYR A 98 -7.70 1.32 -10.56
C TYR A 98 -7.45 2.83 -10.67
N ILE A 99 -6.36 3.35 -10.10
CA ILE A 99 -5.97 4.76 -10.29
C ILE A 99 -5.45 4.95 -11.70
N ASN A 100 -6.08 5.86 -12.45
CA ASN A 100 -5.57 6.31 -13.73
C ASN A 100 -4.17 6.93 -13.56
N ASN A 101 -3.19 6.44 -14.32
CA ASN A 101 -1.79 6.85 -14.18
C ASN A 101 -1.22 6.67 -12.75
N ALA A 102 -1.59 5.58 -12.05
CA ALA A 102 -1.20 5.32 -10.67
C ALA A 102 0.27 5.64 -10.34
N GLY A 103 1.21 5.25 -11.22
CA GLY A 103 2.63 5.55 -11.03
C GLY A 103 2.95 7.04 -10.87
N LYS A 104 2.32 7.90 -11.68
CA LYS A 104 2.49 9.35 -11.62
C LYS A 104 1.83 9.94 -10.38
N PHE A 105 0.62 9.48 -10.06
CA PHE A 105 -0.12 9.92 -8.87
C PHE A 105 0.69 9.64 -7.59
N LEU A 106 1.12 8.40 -7.42
CA LEU A 106 1.92 7.98 -6.25
C LEU A 106 3.24 8.75 -6.18
N LYS A 107 3.89 9.00 -7.32
CA LYS A 107 5.13 9.80 -7.41
C LYS A 107 4.90 11.22 -6.93
N ALA A 108 3.85 11.87 -7.43
CA ALA A 108 3.54 13.24 -7.07
C ALA A 108 3.30 13.38 -5.56
N LEU A 109 2.64 12.41 -4.92
CA LEU A 109 2.45 12.43 -3.47
C LEU A 109 3.78 12.33 -2.71
N ILE A 110 4.63 11.35 -3.03
CA ILE A 110 5.88 11.13 -2.27
C ILE A 110 6.96 12.19 -2.55
N ASP A 111 6.99 12.77 -3.75
CA ASP A 111 7.99 13.78 -4.13
C ASP A 111 7.66 15.15 -3.50
N ASN A 112 6.37 15.47 -3.32
CA ASN A 112 5.93 16.77 -2.80
C ASN A 112 5.60 16.76 -1.31
N PHE A 113 5.30 15.62 -0.70
CA PHE A 113 4.84 15.52 0.69
C PHE A 113 5.63 14.49 1.49
N GLN A 114 6.70 14.96 2.14
CA GLN A 114 7.60 14.10 2.92
C GLN A 114 6.93 13.45 4.13
N GLN A 115 5.82 14.01 4.63
CA GLN A 115 5.06 13.41 5.75
C GLN A 115 4.16 12.25 5.29
N ILE A 116 4.03 11.99 3.99
CA ILE A 116 3.23 10.89 3.48
C ILE A 116 4.08 9.62 3.37
N LYS A 117 3.59 8.53 3.97
CA LYS A 117 4.09 7.17 3.77
C LYS A 117 3.01 6.34 3.09
N ILE A 118 3.32 5.71 1.96
CA ILE A 118 2.35 4.94 1.19
C ILE A 118 2.61 3.44 1.31
N VAL A 119 1.55 2.66 1.52
CA VAL A 119 1.57 1.21 1.33
C VAL A 119 0.43 0.85 0.37
N ALA A 120 0.76 0.40 -0.83
CA ALA A 120 -0.24 0.08 -1.85
C ALA A 120 -0.22 -1.39 -2.22
N SER A 121 -1.38 -2.03 -2.43
CA SER A 121 -1.49 -3.35 -3.05
C SER A 121 -2.20 -3.29 -4.37
N GLY A 122 -1.78 -4.15 -5.29
CA GLY A 122 -2.44 -4.25 -6.57
C GLY A 122 -2.24 -5.58 -7.25
N SER A 123 -3.20 -5.90 -8.12
CA SER A 123 -3.05 -6.98 -9.07
C SER A 123 -2.00 -6.61 -10.11
N SER A 124 -1.15 -7.57 -10.45
CA SER A 124 0.01 -7.32 -11.29
C SER A 124 -0.29 -7.49 -12.77
N SER A 125 -0.18 -6.41 -13.54
CA SER A 125 0.00 -6.47 -14.99
C SER A 125 1.41 -6.01 -15.37
N VAL A 126 1.89 -6.44 -16.54
CA VAL A 126 3.19 -6.01 -17.10
C VAL A 126 3.22 -4.48 -17.26
N GLU A 127 2.12 -3.89 -17.68
CA GLU A 127 1.96 -2.45 -17.86
C GLU A 127 2.07 -1.70 -16.53
N ILE A 128 1.43 -2.20 -15.47
CA ILE A 128 1.51 -1.63 -14.12
C ILE A 128 2.96 -1.67 -13.63
N GLN A 129 3.65 -2.79 -13.79
CA GLN A 129 5.05 -2.90 -13.38
C GLN A 129 5.95 -1.93 -14.15
N LYS A 130 5.73 -1.77 -15.46
CA LYS A 130 6.48 -0.83 -16.30
C LYS A 130 6.23 0.61 -15.87
N SER A 131 4.96 1.03 -15.77
CA SER A 131 4.57 2.38 -15.33
C SER A 131 5.14 2.71 -13.95
N LEU A 132 5.07 1.75 -13.03
CA LEU A 132 5.66 1.85 -11.71
C LEU A 132 7.18 2.00 -11.76
N LYS A 133 7.87 1.16 -12.54
CA LYS A 133 9.33 1.21 -12.66
C LYS A 133 9.79 2.56 -13.20
N GLU A 134 9.10 3.09 -14.21
CA GLU A 134 9.40 4.39 -14.82
C GLU A 134 9.13 5.56 -13.88
N SER A 135 8.00 5.54 -13.16
CA SER A 135 7.55 6.70 -12.38
C SER A 135 8.25 6.83 -11.02
N LEU A 136 8.66 5.72 -10.40
CA LEU A 136 9.04 5.69 -8.99
C LEU A 136 10.46 5.12 -8.77
N VAL A 137 11.39 5.34 -9.72
CA VAL A 137 12.79 4.90 -9.62
C VAL A 137 13.44 5.42 -8.32
N GLY A 138 14.05 4.53 -7.53
CA GLY A 138 14.87 4.90 -6.36
C GLY A 138 14.12 5.40 -5.12
N ARG A 139 12.80 5.64 -5.21
CA ARG A 139 11.97 6.22 -4.13
C ARG A 139 10.83 5.31 -3.69
N LYS A 140 11.01 4.00 -3.84
CA LYS A 140 10.08 3.00 -3.32
C LYS A 140 10.79 1.67 -3.18
N ARG A 141 10.18 0.80 -2.39
CA ARG A 141 10.39 -0.64 -2.53
C ARG A 141 9.16 -1.27 -3.18
N ILE A 142 9.36 -1.75 -4.41
CA ILE A 142 8.42 -2.69 -5.02
C ILE A 142 8.74 -4.06 -4.41
N ILE A 143 7.76 -4.65 -3.76
CA ILE A 143 7.85 -6.03 -3.27
C ILE A 143 6.93 -6.84 -4.18
N ASN A 144 7.57 -7.51 -5.14
CA ASN A 144 6.89 -8.44 -6.02
C ASN A 144 6.57 -9.71 -5.24
N LYS A 145 5.29 -9.92 -4.97
CA LYS A 145 4.76 -11.13 -4.34
C LYS A 145 4.68 -12.33 -5.31
N TYR A 146 5.25 -12.22 -6.50
CA TYR A 146 5.60 -13.40 -7.31
C TYR A 146 6.73 -14.22 -6.66
N SER A 147 7.41 -13.67 -5.65
CA SER A 147 8.56 -14.28 -4.99
C SER A 147 8.32 -14.63 -3.51
N LEU A 148 7.10 -14.46 -3.00
CA LEU A 148 6.65 -15.31 -1.89
C LEU A 148 6.04 -16.52 -2.56
N ASP A 149 6.84 -17.58 -2.62
CA ASP A 149 6.65 -18.73 -3.47
C ASP A 149 5.20 -19.23 -3.50
N PHE A 150 4.76 -19.63 -4.70
CA PHE A 150 3.54 -20.40 -4.88
C PHE A 150 3.49 -21.61 -3.92
N LEU A 151 4.64 -22.18 -3.54
CA LEU A 151 4.80 -23.20 -2.50
C LEU A 151 4.44 -22.72 -1.08
N GLU A 152 4.80 -21.50 -0.68
CA GLU A 152 4.41 -20.96 0.64
C GLU A 152 2.90 -20.65 0.70
N PHE A 153 2.29 -20.28 -0.43
CA PHE A 153 0.85 -20.12 -0.55
C PHE A 153 0.10 -21.47 -0.55
N LEU A 154 0.61 -22.48 -1.25
CA LEU A 154 0.06 -23.85 -1.26
C LEU A 154 0.11 -24.50 0.13
N TYR A 155 1.23 -24.35 0.86
CA TYR A 155 1.34 -24.78 2.26
C TYR A 155 0.31 -24.09 3.17
N PHE A 156 -0.16 -22.90 2.81
CA PHE A 156 -1.11 -22.14 3.61
C PHE A 156 -2.58 -22.51 3.36
N ASN A 157 -2.92 -23.01 2.18
CA ASN A 157 -4.29 -23.40 1.81
C ASN A 157 -4.59 -24.89 2.03
N GLN A 158 -3.57 -25.76 2.12
CA GLN A 158 -3.79 -27.20 2.34
C GLN A 158 -3.90 -27.62 3.82
N ILE A 159 -3.67 -26.75 4.80
CA ILE A 159 -3.86 -27.06 6.24
C ILE A 159 -5.26 -26.62 6.71
N LYS A 160 -6.28 -26.84 5.89
CA LYS A 160 -7.68 -26.64 6.31
C LYS A 160 -8.63 -27.79 6.01
N GLU A 161 -8.26 -28.81 5.25
CA GLU A 161 -9.10 -30.00 5.09
C GLU A 161 -8.24 -31.27 5.00
N ALA A 162 -8.11 -31.95 6.14
CA ALA A 162 -8.06 -33.41 6.25
C ALA A 162 -8.12 -33.76 7.75
N GLU A 163 -9.28 -33.52 8.37
CA GLU A 163 -9.73 -34.39 9.47
C GLU A 163 -10.55 -35.50 8.82
N TYR A 164 -9.95 -36.67 8.66
CA TYR A 164 -10.56 -37.99 8.78
C TYR A 164 -9.47 -39.00 9.17
#